data_AF-A0A1S9RNP4-F1
#
_entry.id   AF-A0A1S9RNP4-F1
#
_cell.length_a   1.000
_cell.length_b   1.000
_cell.length_c   1.000
_cell.angle_alpha   90.00
_cell.angle_beta   90.00
_cell.angle_gamma   90.00
#
_symmetry.space_group_name_H-M   'P 1'
#
loop_
_entity.id
_entity.type
_entity.pdbx_description
1 polymer ?
#
loop_
_entity_poly.entity_id
_entity_poly.type
_entity_poly.pdbx_seq_one_letter_code
_entity_poly.pdbx_strand_id
1 'polypeptide(L)'
;MIFFQLLCLAGLALSHPTVIENTFIVPYGSSGGFVRPAAASPSPSATPTPAPTNARIGSAVIINHCASPVYIWSVGTVTRSPATVLPGNRYGETFRHDHKSGGIAIKISTEQNGLYNSAPLTVFAYNINGQNVWYDLSDVFGDPFKGHPVALSPAEPAIQWPNGIQPSGSQVRVRDLSEDLVLTLC
;
A
#
# COMPACT_ATOMS: atom_id res chain seq x y z
N MET A 1 5.34 -41.13 3.14
CA MET A 1 5.71 -41.67 1.82
C MET A 1 4.75 -41.08 0.79
N ILE A 2 5.30 -40.59 -0.35
CA ILE A 2 4.60 -40.28 -1.62
C ILE A 2 3.77 -38.96 -1.59
N PHE A 3 3.95 -37.97 -2.45
CA PHE A 3 4.78 -37.80 -3.65
C PHE A 3 5.12 -36.32 -3.87
N PHE A 4 6.27 -36.12 -4.50
CA PHE A 4 6.95 -34.85 -4.77
C PHE A 4 6.62 -34.37 -6.20
N GLN A 5 6.64 -33.06 -6.40
CA GLN A 5 6.73 -32.32 -7.67
C GLN A 5 5.60 -32.41 -8.71
N LEU A 6 5.03 -31.24 -9.03
CA LEU A 6 4.82 -30.87 -10.43
C LEU A 6 5.21 -29.41 -10.66
N LEU A 7 6.25 -29.26 -11.48
CA LEU A 7 6.76 -28.06 -12.13
C LEU A 7 5.65 -27.42 -12.97
N CYS A 8 5.44 -26.10 -12.88
CA CYS A 8 4.73 -25.35 -13.91
C CYS A 8 5.72 -24.33 -14.50
N LEU A 9 6.00 -24.50 -15.79
CA LEU A 9 6.99 -23.74 -16.55
C LEU A 9 6.62 -22.25 -16.61
N ALA A 10 7.63 -21.41 -16.38
CA ALA A 10 7.61 -20.00 -16.74
C ALA A 10 7.49 -19.85 -18.27
N GLY A 11 6.48 -19.12 -18.73
CA GLY A 11 6.37 -18.68 -20.11
C GLY A 11 7.41 -17.62 -20.42
N LEU A 12 8.29 -17.92 -21.38
CA LEU A 12 9.26 -16.99 -21.93
C LEU A 12 8.55 -15.87 -22.70
N ALA A 13 8.77 -14.63 -22.27
CA ALA A 13 8.46 -13.45 -23.06
C ALA A 13 9.55 -13.25 -24.13
N LEU A 14 9.15 -13.22 -25.41
CA LEU A 14 9.97 -12.72 -26.51
C LEU A 14 9.13 -11.72 -27.33
N SER A 15 9.13 -10.47 -26.91
CA SER A 15 8.82 -9.35 -27.80
C SER A 15 10.12 -8.67 -28.20
N HIS A 16 10.37 -8.69 -29.51
CA HIS A 16 11.57 -8.24 -30.19
C HIS A 16 11.80 -6.73 -30.03
N PRO A 17 13.06 -6.26 -29.99
CA PRO A 17 13.36 -4.85 -30.07
C PRO A 17 13.18 -4.35 -31.51
N THR A 18 12.30 -3.37 -31.73
CA THR A 18 12.24 -2.64 -33.00
C THR A 18 13.35 -1.61 -33.01
N VAL A 19 14.38 -1.86 -33.82
CA VAL A 19 15.43 -0.89 -34.16
C VAL A 19 14.84 0.10 -35.16
N ILE A 20 14.80 1.39 -34.82
CA ILE A 20 14.52 2.46 -35.77
C ILE A 20 15.86 2.97 -36.29
N GLU A 21 16.22 2.59 -37.52
CA GLU A 21 17.33 3.21 -38.26
C GLU A 21 16.89 4.59 -38.77
N ASN A 22 17.48 5.65 -38.20
CA ASN A 22 17.45 6.98 -38.82
C ASN A 22 18.54 7.04 -39.89
N THR A 23 18.20 6.69 -41.14
CA THR A 23 19.08 6.98 -42.28
C THR A 23 19.02 8.46 -42.61
N PHE A 24 20.05 9.19 -42.16
CA PHE A 24 20.36 10.54 -42.64
C PHE A 24 20.98 10.42 -44.05
N ILE A 25 20.20 10.74 -45.08
CA ILE A 25 20.71 10.95 -46.44
C ILE A 25 20.60 12.44 -46.75
N VAL A 26 21.75 13.10 -46.91
CA VAL A 26 21.85 14.42 -47.57
C VAL A 26 22.22 14.16 -49.02
N PRO A 27 21.54 14.82 -49.98
CA PRO A 27 22.23 15.24 -51.19
C PRO A 27 22.09 16.74 -51.41
N TYR A 28 23.26 17.34 -51.59
CA TYR A 28 23.49 18.67 -52.14
C TYR A 28 23.24 18.63 -53.66
N GLY A 29 22.52 19.60 -54.24
CA GLY A 29 22.55 19.80 -55.69
C GLY A 29 21.28 20.37 -56.35
N SER A 30 21.22 21.70 -56.40
CA SER A 30 20.60 22.60 -57.38
C SER A 30 20.14 22.04 -58.74
N SER A 31 18.89 22.34 -59.14
CA SER A 31 18.60 23.18 -60.33
C SER A 31 17.10 23.50 -60.51
N GLY A 32 16.77 24.79 -60.44
CA GLY A 32 15.78 25.51 -61.26
C GLY A 32 14.35 24.96 -61.41
N GLY A 33 13.42 25.52 -60.63
CA GLY A 33 11.98 25.46 -60.92
C GLY A 33 11.19 26.40 -60.02
N PHE A 34 10.69 27.51 -60.58
CA PHE A 34 9.76 28.40 -59.88
C PHE A 34 8.40 27.68 -59.75
N VAL A 35 8.11 27.15 -58.56
CA VAL A 35 6.78 26.65 -58.19
C VAL A 35 6.16 27.60 -57.17
N ARG A 36 4.93 28.03 -57.46
CA ARG A 36 4.09 28.94 -56.66
C ARG A 36 4.01 28.47 -55.19
N PRO A 37 4.07 29.36 -54.19
CA PRO A 37 3.86 28.95 -52.81
C PRO A 37 2.38 28.60 -52.61
N ALA A 38 2.07 27.32 -52.45
CA ALA A 38 0.84 26.90 -51.79
C ALA A 38 0.98 27.23 -50.31
N ALA A 39 -0.04 27.88 -49.75
CA ALA A 39 -0.10 28.20 -48.32
C ALA A 39 0.11 26.92 -47.49
N ALA A 40 1.12 26.94 -46.61
CA ALA A 40 1.38 25.85 -45.68
C ALA A 40 0.20 25.75 -44.70
N SER A 41 -0.49 24.61 -44.71
CA SER A 41 -1.45 24.25 -43.67
C SER A 41 -0.73 24.21 -42.32
N PRO A 42 -1.31 24.75 -41.24
CA PRO A 42 -0.71 24.66 -39.91
C PRO A 42 -0.69 23.19 -39.47
N SER A 43 0.51 22.69 -39.17
CA SER A 43 0.70 21.38 -38.55
C SER A 43 0.07 21.40 -37.15
N PRO A 44 -0.73 20.40 -36.75
CA PRO A 44 -1.30 20.35 -35.41
C PRO A 44 -0.18 20.21 -34.39
N SER A 45 -0.05 21.19 -33.48
CA SER A 45 0.81 21.08 -32.31
C SER A 45 0.41 19.85 -31.51
N ALA A 46 1.33 18.91 -31.35
CA ALA A 46 1.14 17.77 -30.48
C ALA A 46 1.03 18.25 -29.03
N THR A 47 -0.15 18.08 -28.43
CA THR A 47 -0.38 18.31 -27.01
C THR A 47 0.52 17.35 -26.21
N PRO A 48 1.35 17.82 -25.25
CA PRO A 48 2.17 16.93 -24.46
C PRO A 48 1.27 15.95 -23.70
N THR A 49 1.43 14.65 -23.96
CA THR A 49 0.78 13.60 -23.17
C THR A 49 1.43 13.59 -21.78
N PRO A 50 0.68 13.81 -20.68
CA PRO A 50 1.25 13.74 -19.35
C PRO A 50 1.80 12.33 -19.11
N ALA A 51 3.06 12.24 -18.69
CA ALA A 51 3.68 10.98 -18.32
C ALA A 51 2.91 10.34 -17.14
N PRO A 52 2.75 9.00 -17.11
CA PRO A 52 2.12 8.35 -15.97
C PRO A 52 2.95 8.61 -14.70
N THR A 53 2.38 9.38 -13.77
CA THR A 53 2.90 9.47 -12.41
C THR A 53 2.66 8.12 -11.74
N ASN A 54 3.72 7.32 -11.55
CA ASN A 54 3.69 6.18 -10.65
C ASN A 54 3.38 6.69 -9.23
N ALA A 55 2.09 6.73 -8.88
CA ALA A 55 1.66 7.11 -7.54
C ALA A 55 2.11 6.02 -6.57
N ARG A 56 3.00 6.36 -5.63
CA ARG A 56 3.37 5.49 -4.52
C ARG A 56 2.11 5.18 -3.71
N ILE A 57 1.93 3.91 -3.36
CA ILE A 57 0.95 3.51 -2.34
C ILE A 57 1.70 3.28 -1.04
N GLY A 58 1.23 3.90 0.03
CA GLY A 58 1.78 3.76 1.37
C GLY A 58 1.46 2.41 2.02
N SER A 59 1.90 2.26 3.26
CA SER A 59 1.79 1.02 4.02
C SER A 59 1.22 1.22 5.42
N ALA A 60 0.51 0.19 5.91
CA ALA A 60 0.22 0.01 7.32
C ALA A 60 1.41 -0.70 7.98
N VAL A 61 2.02 -0.07 8.98
CA VAL A 61 3.19 -0.57 9.70
C VAL A 61 2.86 -0.71 11.18
N ILE A 62 3.28 -1.81 11.79
CA ILE A 62 3.17 -2.05 13.23
C ILE A 62 4.57 -2.27 13.77
N ILE A 63 4.97 -1.48 14.76
CA ILE A 63 6.24 -1.59 15.46
C ILE A 63 5.98 -2.11 16.87
N ASN A 64 6.68 -3.18 17.25
CA ASN A 64 6.58 -3.78 18.58
C ASN A 64 7.79 -3.39 19.42
N HIS A 65 7.67 -2.46 20.37
CA HIS A 65 8.67 -2.27 21.42
C HIS A 65 8.30 -2.95 22.74
N CYS A 66 7.23 -3.75 22.76
CA CYS A 66 6.90 -4.53 23.94
C CYS A 66 8.01 -5.55 24.22
N ALA A 67 8.13 -5.96 25.49
CA ALA A 67 9.11 -6.96 25.91
C ALA A 67 8.78 -8.39 25.44
N SER A 68 7.59 -8.61 24.87
CA SER A 68 7.09 -9.90 24.40
C SER A 68 6.66 -9.84 22.92
N PRO A 69 6.56 -10.99 22.23
CA PRO A 69 5.99 -11.04 20.89
C PRO A 69 4.53 -10.56 20.85
N VAL A 70 4.12 -10.02 19.71
CA VAL A 70 2.71 -9.77 19.37
C VAL A 70 2.32 -10.57 18.12
N TYR A 71 1.04 -10.88 18.01
CA TYR A 71 0.48 -11.73 16.96
C TYR A 71 -0.50 -10.92 16.10
N ILE A 72 -0.33 -10.99 14.79
CA ILE A 72 -1.00 -10.11 13.83
C ILE A 72 -1.78 -10.92 12.80
N TRP A 73 -2.98 -10.46 12.48
CA TRP A 73 -3.81 -10.96 11.39
C TRP A 73 -4.32 -9.79 10.54
N SER A 74 -3.97 -9.74 9.25
CA SER A 74 -4.59 -8.80 8.30
C SER A 74 -5.86 -9.42 7.73
N VAL A 75 -7.01 -8.87 8.13
CA VAL A 75 -8.34 -9.41 7.84
C VAL A 75 -9.06 -8.51 6.83
N GLY A 76 -9.37 -9.05 5.67
CA GLY A 76 -10.43 -8.53 4.80
C GLY A 76 -11.50 -9.62 4.60
N THR A 77 -12.06 -9.73 3.40
CA THR A 77 -12.80 -10.89 2.91
C THR A 77 -12.02 -12.19 3.13
N VAL A 78 -10.70 -12.13 2.93
CA VAL A 78 -9.78 -13.22 3.23
C VAL A 78 -8.82 -12.74 4.31
N THR A 79 -8.65 -13.59 5.33
CA THR A 79 -7.62 -13.40 6.35
C THR A 79 -6.29 -13.90 5.81
N ARG A 80 -5.27 -13.03 5.81
CA ARG A 80 -3.90 -13.43 5.48
C ARG A 80 -3.33 -14.37 6.55
N SER A 81 -2.28 -15.11 6.18
CA SER A 81 -1.53 -15.92 7.15
C SER A 81 -1.08 -15.06 8.35
N PRO A 82 -1.16 -15.59 9.57
CA PRO A 82 -0.75 -14.85 10.76
C PRO A 82 0.74 -14.51 10.71
N ALA A 83 1.09 -13.38 11.32
CA ALA A 83 2.47 -12.97 11.54
C ALA A 83 2.75 -12.86 13.05
N THR A 84 3.97 -13.21 13.44
CA THR A 84 4.49 -12.96 14.80
C THR A 84 5.54 -11.88 14.71
N VAL A 85 5.39 -10.82 15.49
CA VAL A 85 6.35 -9.71 15.57
C VAL A 85 7.07 -9.79 16.91
N LEU A 86 8.34 -10.18 16.87
CA LEU A 86 9.20 -10.23 18.06
C LEU A 86 9.50 -8.82 18.61
N PRO A 87 9.94 -8.69 19.87
CA PRO A 87 10.40 -7.41 20.43
C PRO A 87 11.43 -6.71 19.54
N GLY A 88 11.26 -5.40 19.35
CA GLY A 88 12.12 -4.55 18.52
C GLY A 88 11.90 -4.69 17.01
N ASN A 89 11.03 -5.58 16.56
CA ASN A 89 10.74 -5.80 15.14
C ASN A 89 9.44 -5.10 14.70
N ARG A 90 9.16 -5.19 13.40
CA ARG A 90 7.97 -4.62 12.76
C ARG A 90 7.29 -5.57 11.80
N TYR A 91 5.99 -5.37 11.64
CA TYR A 91 5.18 -5.85 10.53
C TYR A 91 4.87 -4.69 9.60
N GLY A 92 4.70 -4.97 8.30
CA GLY A 92 4.24 -3.98 7.35
C GLY A 92 3.49 -4.63 6.19
N GLU A 93 2.42 -3.98 5.74
CA GLU A 93 1.78 -4.30 4.46
C GLU A 93 1.43 -3.04 3.69
N THR A 94 1.69 -3.04 2.38
CA THR A 94 1.16 -2.00 1.47
C THR A 94 -0.36 -1.98 1.56
N PHE A 95 -0.95 -0.79 1.59
CA PHE A 95 -2.40 -0.67 1.63
C PHE A 95 -3.02 -1.39 0.45
N ARG A 96 -4.09 -2.14 0.74
CA ARG A 96 -4.87 -2.86 -0.26
C ARG A 96 -6.34 -2.53 -0.10
N HIS A 97 -7.04 -2.45 -1.23
CA HIS A 97 -8.49 -2.33 -1.22
C HIS A 97 -9.13 -3.72 -1.18
N ASP A 98 -10.22 -3.86 -0.42
CA ASP A 98 -11.05 -5.06 -0.42
C ASP A 98 -12.48 -4.68 -0.80
N HIS A 99 -12.86 -5.00 -2.03
CA HIS A 99 -14.13 -4.57 -2.60
C HIS A 99 -15.37 -5.15 -1.90
N LYS A 100 -15.22 -6.26 -1.17
CA LYS A 100 -16.36 -6.95 -0.54
C LYS A 100 -16.54 -6.54 0.92
N SER A 101 -15.46 -6.45 1.69
CA SER A 101 -15.53 -5.97 3.08
C SER A 101 -15.52 -4.44 3.19
N GLY A 102 -15.06 -3.73 2.15
CA GLY A 102 -14.92 -2.27 2.11
C GLY A 102 -13.65 -1.74 2.77
N GLY A 103 -12.91 -2.58 3.50
CA GLY A 103 -11.69 -2.19 4.22
C GLY A 103 -10.96 -3.39 4.82
N ILE A 104 -9.81 -3.11 5.42
CA ILE A 104 -8.93 -4.08 6.07
C ILE A 104 -8.90 -3.78 7.57
N ALA A 105 -8.98 -4.82 8.39
CA ALA A 105 -8.75 -4.77 9.82
C ALA A 105 -7.49 -5.58 10.15
N ILE A 106 -6.41 -4.89 10.53
CA ILE A 106 -5.23 -5.54 11.10
C ILE A 106 -5.50 -5.73 12.58
N LYS A 107 -5.63 -6.97 13.01
CA LYS A 107 -5.91 -7.35 14.40
C LYS A 107 -4.63 -7.78 15.08
N ILE A 108 -4.36 -7.23 16.27
CA ILE A 108 -3.14 -7.44 17.04
C ILE A 108 -3.50 -7.96 18.43
N SER A 109 -2.86 -9.04 18.87
CA SER A 109 -2.98 -9.59 20.23
C SER A 109 -1.61 -9.82 20.86
N THR A 110 -1.57 -9.84 22.18
CA THR A 110 -0.45 -10.36 22.97
C THR A 110 -0.56 -11.87 23.18
N GLU A 111 -1.69 -12.48 22.82
CA GLU A 111 -1.92 -13.92 22.94
C GLU A 111 -1.76 -14.65 21.60
N GLN A 112 -1.05 -15.79 21.64
CA GLN A 112 -0.91 -16.66 20.47
C GLN A 112 -2.29 -17.21 20.08
N ASN A 113 -2.63 -17.14 18.78
CA ASN A 113 -3.97 -17.49 18.27
C ASN A 113 -5.11 -16.59 18.78
N GLY A 114 -4.79 -15.39 19.28
CA GLY A 114 -5.72 -14.37 19.79
C GLY A 114 -6.97 -14.13 18.94
N LEU A 115 -6.85 -14.18 17.61
CA LEU A 115 -7.99 -14.02 16.70
C LEU A 115 -9.09 -15.09 16.88
N TYR A 116 -8.73 -16.30 17.31
CA TYR A 116 -9.60 -17.47 17.29
C TYR A 116 -10.06 -17.93 18.68
N ASN A 117 -9.49 -17.38 19.75
CA ASN A 117 -9.82 -17.71 21.13
C ASN A 117 -10.53 -16.57 21.88
N SER A 118 -10.95 -15.51 21.17
CA SER A 118 -11.55 -14.31 21.77
C SER A 118 -10.65 -13.58 22.77
N ALA A 119 -9.34 -13.62 22.57
CA ALA A 119 -8.41 -12.79 23.33
C ALA A 119 -8.66 -11.30 23.06
N PRO A 120 -8.18 -10.40 23.94
CA PRO A 120 -8.13 -8.96 23.66
C PRO A 120 -7.40 -8.66 22.34
N LEU A 121 -7.96 -7.75 21.55
CA LEU A 121 -7.43 -7.35 20.24
C LEU A 121 -7.47 -5.84 20.06
N THR A 122 -6.32 -5.25 19.74
CA THR A 122 -6.28 -3.93 19.11
C THR A 122 -6.48 -4.10 17.62
N VAL A 123 -7.36 -3.29 17.05
CA VAL A 123 -7.77 -3.32 15.66
C VAL A 123 -7.33 -2.01 15.02
N PHE A 124 -6.34 -2.11 14.13
CA PHE A 124 -5.97 -1.04 13.22
C PHE A 124 -6.73 -1.26 11.90
N ALA A 125 -7.82 -0.51 11.73
CA ALA A 125 -8.64 -0.57 10.54
C ALA A 125 -8.24 0.51 9.53
N TYR A 126 -8.29 0.17 8.24
CA TYR A 126 -8.16 1.15 7.16
C TYR A 126 -9.03 0.82 5.95
N ASN A 127 -9.44 1.85 5.23
CA ASN A 127 -10.14 1.74 3.94
C ASN A 127 -9.60 2.77 2.95
N ILE A 128 -9.39 2.32 1.71
CA ILE A 128 -8.94 3.19 0.62
C ILE A 128 -10.15 3.76 -0.11
N ASN A 129 -10.20 5.08 -0.28
CA ASN A 129 -11.19 5.77 -1.09
C ASN A 129 -10.51 6.87 -1.93
N GLY A 130 -10.39 6.64 -3.23
CA GLY A 130 -9.65 7.53 -4.13
C GLY A 130 -8.18 7.60 -3.75
N GLN A 131 -7.66 8.82 -3.56
CA GLN A 131 -6.29 9.08 -3.10
C GLN A 131 -6.18 9.16 -1.57
N ASN A 132 -7.21 8.76 -0.84
CA ASN A 132 -7.23 8.84 0.62
C ASN A 132 -7.25 7.44 1.24
N VAL A 133 -6.54 7.32 2.36
CA VAL A 133 -6.69 6.22 3.32
C VAL A 133 -7.39 6.76 4.56
N TRP A 134 -8.57 6.20 4.85
CA TRP A 134 -9.29 6.42 6.09
C TRP A 134 -8.89 5.33 7.06
N TYR A 135 -8.74 5.66 8.33
CA TYR A 135 -8.27 4.71 9.33
C TYR A 135 -8.75 5.08 10.73
N ASP A 136 -8.78 4.07 11.59
CA ASP A 136 -9.02 4.22 13.01
C ASP A 136 -8.24 3.17 13.82
N LEU A 137 -8.32 3.33 15.13
CA LEU A 137 -7.84 2.34 16.09
C LEU A 137 -8.96 2.06 17.08
N SER A 138 -9.19 0.79 17.38
CA SER A 138 -10.14 0.34 18.38
C SER A 138 -9.67 -0.90 19.12
N ASP A 139 -10.25 -1.18 20.29
CA ASP A 139 -10.04 -2.42 21.03
C ASP A 139 -11.33 -3.25 21.04
N VAL A 140 -11.20 -4.57 20.90
CA VAL A 140 -12.30 -5.52 21.04
C VAL A 140 -11.89 -6.67 21.95
N PHE A 141 -12.85 -7.19 22.71
CA PHE A 141 -12.63 -8.25 23.71
C PHE A 141 -11.67 -7.88 24.86
N GLY A 142 -11.38 -6.58 25.03
CA GLY A 142 -10.52 -6.03 26.08
C GLY A 142 -9.35 -5.22 25.51
N ASP A 143 -8.47 -4.76 26.39
CA ASP A 143 -7.33 -3.89 26.05
C ASP A 143 -6.01 -4.69 26.11
N PRO A 144 -5.46 -5.22 25.00
CA PRO A 144 -4.28 -6.11 25.04
C PRO A 144 -3.00 -5.43 25.50
N PHE A 145 -2.93 -4.11 25.40
CA PHE A 145 -1.76 -3.29 25.77
C PHE A 145 -1.99 -2.45 27.02
N LYS A 146 -3.00 -2.78 27.83
CA LYS A 146 -3.30 -2.05 29.07
C LYS A 146 -2.04 -1.88 29.93
N GLY A 147 -1.74 -0.62 30.28
CA GLY A 147 -0.55 -0.24 31.03
C GLY A 147 0.66 0.12 30.18
N HIS A 148 0.57 0.03 28.85
CA HIS A 148 1.61 0.41 27.90
C HIS A 148 1.06 1.36 26.83
N PRO A 149 1.86 2.32 26.35
CA PRO A 149 1.40 3.28 25.35
C PRO A 149 1.11 2.61 24.00
N VAL A 150 0.05 3.07 23.34
CA VAL A 150 -0.26 2.74 21.94
C VAL A 150 -0.46 4.04 21.17
N ALA A 151 0.18 4.20 20.02
CA ALA A 151 0.07 5.42 19.22
C ALA A 151 0.04 5.11 17.72
N LEU A 152 -0.87 5.75 17.00
CA LEU A 152 -0.97 5.66 15.54
C LEU A 152 -0.63 7.03 14.92
N SER A 153 0.37 7.04 14.03
CA SER A 153 0.95 8.25 13.44
C SER A 153 1.19 8.08 11.94
N PRO A 154 1.13 9.15 11.13
CA PRO A 154 0.66 10.49 11.50
C PRO A 154 -0.86 10.52 11.70
N ALA A 155 -1.34 11.32 12.64
CA ALA A 155 -2.77 11.50 12.90
C ALA A 155 -3.06 12.92 13.40
N GLU A 156 -4.13 13.55 12.88
CA GLU A 156 -4.63 14.84 13.35
C GLU A 156 -6.17 14.84 13.41
N PRO A 157 -6.77 14.96 14.61
CA PRO A 157 -6.14 14.98 15.93
C PRO A 157 -5.34 13.70 16.24
N ALA A 158 -4.36 13.78 17.13
CA ALA A 158 -3.53 12.63 17.48
C ALA A 158 -4.34 11.41 17.97
N ILE A 159 -3.93 10.21 17.56
CA ILE A 159 -4.42 8.94 18.12
C ILE A 159 -3.33 8.41 19.06
N GLN A 160 -3.49 8.69 20.34
CA GLN A 160 -2.57 8.28 21.40
C GLN A 160 -3.36 7.72 22.57
N TRP A 161 -3.02 6.52 23.00
CA TRP A 161 -3.58 5.85 24.16
C TRP A 161 -2.44 5.66 25.17
N PRO A 162 -2.18 6.64 26.05
CA PRO A 162 -1.00 6.61 26.93
C PRO A 162 -0.93 5.38 27.84
N ASN A 163 -2.09 4.83 28.19
CA ASN A 163 -2.22 3.64 29.03
C ASN A 163 -2.68 2.39 28.24
N GLY A 164 -2.66 2.45 26.90
CA GLY A 164 -3.05 1.32 26.04
C GLY A 164 -4.50 0.92 26.17
N ILE A 165 -5.36 1.88 26.50
CA ILE A 165 -6.81 1.72 26.64
C ILE A 165 -7.47 2.66 25.65
N GLN A 166 -8.40 2.12 24.84
CA GLN A 166 -9.15 2.92 23.89
C GLN A 166 -9.99 4.02 24.60
N PRO A 167 -9.91 5.29 24.17
CA PRO A 167 -10.78 6.35 24.67
C PRO A 167 -12.20 6.22 24.12
N SER A 168 -13.16 6.84 24.79
CA SER A 168 -14.55 6.89 24.29
C SER A 168 -14.66 7.64 22.96
N GLY A 169 -15.55 7.17 22.09
CA GLY A 169 -15.89 7.83 20.83
C GLY A 169 -15.06 7.36 19.64
N SER A 170 -15.49 7.79 18.44
CA SER A 170 -14.82 7.43 17.19
C SER A 170 -13.51 8.21 17.02
N GLN A 171 -12.45 7.51 16.62
CA GLN A 171 -11.13 8.08 16.34
C GLN A 171 -10.75 7.96 14.87
N VAL A 172 -11.72 8.07 13.96
CA VAL A 172 -11.48 8.02 12.51
C VAL A 172 -10.67 9.23 12.06
N ARG A 173 -9.70 8.98 11.19
CA ARG A 173 -8.82 9.97 10.56
C ARG A 173 -8.63 9.64 9.08
N VAL A 174 -8.01 10.57 8.36
CA VAL A 174 -7.73 10.43 6.93
C VAL A 174 -6.34 10.96 6.61
N ARG A 175 -5.63 10.29 5.70
CA ARG A 175 -4.36 10.73 5.11
C ARG A 175 -4.35 10.43 3.63
N ASP A 176 -3.38 10.99 2.93
CA ASP A 176 -3.12 10.63 1.54
C ASP A 176 -2.67 9.16 1.45
N LEU A 177 -3.14 8.45 0.42
CA LEU A 177 -2.88 7.03 0.19
C LEU A 177 -1.39 6.75 -0.03
N SER A 178 -0.61 7.75 -0.43
CA SER A 178 0.82 7.62 -0.64
C SER A 178 1.65 7.68 0.64
N GLU A 179 1.05 7.97 1.80
CA GLU A 179 1.74 8.06 3.08
C GLU A 179 1.68 6.75 3.87
N ASP A 180 2.70 6.48 4.70
CA ASP A 180 2.68 5.32 5.59
C ASP A 180 1.99 5.68 6.91
N LEU A 181 1.23 4.73 7.46
CA LEU A 181 0.63 4.81 8.78
C LEU A 181 1.35 3.82 9.71
N VAL A 182 1.83 4.31 10.85
CA VAL A 182 2.66 3.57 11.79
C VAL A 182 1.97 3.48 13.15
N LEU A 183 1.59 2.26 13.53
CA LEU A 183 1.16 1.91 14.87
C LEU A 183 2.38 1.50 15.69
N THR A 184 2.63 2.19 16.80
CA THR A 184 3.69 1.86 17.76
C THR A 184 3.05 1.26 19.01
N LEU A 185 3.55 0.09 19.42
CA LEU A 185 3.06 -0.70 20.55
C LEU A 185 4.16 -0.80 21.61
N CYS A 186 3.88 -0.27 22.81
CA CYS A 186 4.89 -0.09 23.85
C CYS A 186 6.13 0.71 23.38
#